data_AF-A0A0L0F587-F1
#
_entry.id   AF-A0A0L0F587-F1
#
_cell.length_a   1.000
_cell.length_b   1.000
_cell.length_c   1.000
_cell.angle_alpha   90.00
_cell.angle_beta   90.00
_cell.angle_gamma   90.00
#
_symmetry.space_group_name_H-M   'P 1'
#
loop_
_entity.id
_entity.type
_entity.pdbx_description
1 polymer ?
#
loop_
_entity_poly.entity_id
_entity_poly.type
_entity_poly.pdbx_seq_one_letter_code
_entity_poly.pdbx_strand_id
1 'polypeptide(L)' 'PTRPHSPFPASVPTIYNFGDKVEVLQSLQKPKKLTLLGSDGQSYLFLCKPNDDLRTDSRVMEFYSMINKLLRRDAVA' A
#
# COMPACT_ATOMS: atom_id res chain seq x y z
N PRO A 1 -29.66 -17.67 4.96
CA PRO A 1 -29.19 -16.83 3.84
C PRO A 1 -27.74 -16.36 4.07
N THR A 2 -26.79 -16.87 3.28
CA THR A 2 -25.38 -16.46 3.33
C THR A 2 -25.24 -15.03 2.82
N ARG A 3 -24.50 -14.17 3.54
CA ARG A 3 -24.22 -12.81 3.06
C ARG A 3 -23.48 -12.93 1.71
N PRO A 4 -23.87 -12.17 0.67
CA PRO A 4 -23.14 -12.16 -0.58
C PRO A 4 -21.70 -11.70 -0.33
N HIS A 5 -20.73 -12.40 -0.93
CA HIS A 5 -19.32 -12.06 -0.80
C HIS A 5 -19.04 -10.72 -1.48
N SER A 6 -18.49 -9.75 -0.74
CA SER A 6 -18.04 -8.46 -1.27
C SER A 6 -16.50 -8.43 -1.24
N PRO A 7 -15.82 -8.58 -2.40
CA PRO A 7 -14.36 -8.62 -2.44
C PRO A 7 -13.70 -7.26 -2.19
N PHE A 8 -14.45 -6.17 -2.39
CA PHE A 8 -13.96 -4.80 -2.19
C PHE A 8 -14.79 -4.07 -1.11
N PRO A 9 -14.18 -3.10 -0.40
CA PRO A 9 -14.90 -2.17 0.45
C PRO A 9 -15.90 -1.33 -0.37
N ALA A 10 -17.04 -0.99 0.22
CA ALA A 10 -18.08 -0.18 -0.46
C ALA A 10 -17.63 1.25 -0.79
N SER A 11 -16.67 1.79 -0.04
CA SER A 11 -16.12 3.13 -0.24
C SER A 11 -14.59 3.03 -0.30
N VAL A 12 -14.05 3.06 -1.51
CA VAL A 12 -12.60 3.07 -1.75
C VAL A 12 -12.16 4.52 -1.97
N PRO A 13 -11.14 5.03 -1.25
CA PRO A 13 -10.62 6.37 -1.48
C PRO A 13 -10.12 6.53 -2.92
N THR A 14 -10.48 7.65 -3.55
CA THR A 14 -9.91 8.05 -4.85
C THR A 14 -8.84 9.12 -4.64
N ILE A 15 -8.00 9.34 -5.65
CA ILE A 15 -7.01 10.42 -5.60
C ILE A 15 -7.76 11.74 -5.77
N TYR A 16 -7.73 12.58 -4.74
CA TYR A 16 -8.29 13.92 -4.77
C TYR A 16 -7.26 14.94 -5.26
N ASN A 17 -6.03 14.89 -4.74
CA ASN A 17 -4.96 15.78 -5.17
C ASN A 17 -3.56 15.21 -4.86
N PHE A 18 -2.52 15.82 -5.43
CA PHE A 18 -1.13 15.57 -5.08
C PHE A 18 -0.64 16.63 -4.07
N GLY A 19 0.26 16.24 -3.17
CA GLY A 19 0.95 17.17 -2.30
C GLY A 19 2.00 17.98 -3.07
N ASP A 20 2.21 19.22 -2.66
CA ASP A 20 3.08 20.18 -3.38
C ASP A 20 4.58 19.87 -3.31
N LYS A 21 4.98 18.96 -2.41
CA LYS A 21 6.38 18.63 -2.15
C LYS A 21 6.68 17.20 -2.54
N VAL A 22 7.77 17.04 -3.28
CA VAL A 22 8.42 15.75 -3.52
C VAL A 22 9.74 15.72 -2.77
N GLU A 23 9.92 14.73 -1.91
CA GLU A 23 11.14 14.55 -1.13
C GLU A 23 12.01 13.48 -1.81
N VAL A 24 13.27 13.81 -2.12
CA VAL A 24 14.24 12.83 -2.62
C VAL A 24 15.01 12.27 -1.44
N LEU A 25 14.84 10.98 -1.17
CA LEU A 25 15.48 10.36 -0.01
C LEU A 25 16.97 10.11 -0.27
N GLN A 26 17.77 10.22 0.79
CA GLN A 26 19.21 9.97 0.72
C GLN A 26 19.50 8.47 0.78
N SER A 27 19.41 7.80 -0.35
CA SER A 27 19.90 6.44 -0.54
C SER A 27 20.51 6.27 -1.94
N LEU A 28 21.13 5.12 -2.20
CA LEU A 28 21.81 4.83 -3.48
C LEU A 28 20.91 5.10 -4.69
N GLN A 29 19.64 4.67 -4.61
CA GLN A 29 18.67 4.80 -5.70
C GLN A 29 17.91 6.13 -5.69
N LYS A 30 18.14 6.99 -4.67
CA LYS A 30 17.49 8.31 -4.52
C LYS A 30 15.98 8.28 -4.82
N PRO A 31 15.19 7.40 -4.17
CA PRO A 31 13.78 7.26 -4.46
C PRO A 31 13.00 8.52 -4.08
N LYS A 32 11.91 8.79 -4.81
CA LYS A 32 11.08 9.98 -4.63
C LYS A 32 9.88 9.65 -3.75
N LYS A 33 9.76 10.33 -2.63
CA LYS A 33 8.62 10.24 -1.72
C LYS A 33 7.59 11.33 -2.09
N LEU A 34 6.36 10.87 -2.35
CA LEU A 34 5.21 11.67 -2.79
C LEU A 34 4.08 11.54 -1.77
N THR A 35 3.31 12.60 -1.58
CA THR A 35 2.07 12.55 -0.79
C THR A 35 0.88 12.65 -1.74
N LEU A 36 -0.09 11.73 -1.61
CA LEU A 36 -1.39 11.81 -2.27
C LEU A 36 -2.46 12.16 -1.24
N LEU A 37 -3.35 13.08 -1.59
CA LEU A 37 -4.53 13.42 -0.81
C LEU A 37 -5.71 12.61 -1.34
N GLY A 38 -6.33 11.82 -0.46
CA GLY A 38 -7.49 11.00 -0.80
C GLY A 38 -8.80 11.79 -0.74
N SER A 39 -9.82 11.30 -1.44
CA SER A 39 -11.19 11.82 -1.37
C SER A 39 -11.84 11.69 0.01
N ASP A 40 -11.22 10.92 0.90
CA ASP A 40 -11.56 10.74 2.31
C ASP A 40 -10.88 11.76 3.24
N GLY A 41 -10.12 12.72 2.68
CA GLY A 41 -9.36 13.72 3.43
C GLY A 41 -8.07 13.19 4.06
N GLN A 42 -7.70 11.92 3.80
CA GLN A 42 -6.48 11.33 4.34
C GLN A 42 -5.28 11.57 3.42
N SER A 43 -4.09 11.61 4.02
CA SER A 43 -2.81 11.70 3.29
C SER A 43 -2.15 10.34 3.19
N TYR A 44 -1.86 9.92 1.97
CA TYR A 44 -1.25 8.64 1.63
C TYR A 44 0.15 8.86 1.09
N LEU A 45 1.13 8.20 1.70
CA LEU A 45 2.53 8.30 1.30
C LEU A 45 2.89 7.24 0.26
N PHE A 46 3.52 7.67 -0.84
CA PHE A 46 4.02 6.79 -1.88
C PHE A 46 5.51 6.97 -2.08
N LEU A 47 6.21 5.86 -2.29
CA LEU A 47 7.63 5.85 -2.62
C LEU A 47 7.82 5.37 -4.05
N CYS A 48 8.27 6.27 -4.92
CA CYS A 48 8.57 5.97 -6.32
C CYS A 48 10.04 5.55 -6.45
N LYS A 49 10.25 4.32 -6.89
CA LYS A 49 11.57 3.71 -7.16
C LYS A 49 11.69 3.45 -8.68
N PRO A 50 12.05 4.46 -9.49
CA PRO A 50 11.92 4.38 -10.95
C PRO A 50 12.87 3.37 -11.62
N ASN A 51 13.98 3.02 -10.95
CA ASN A 51 15.01 2.14 -11.50
C ASN A 51 14.95 0.71 -10.93
N ASP A 52 13.97 0.42 -10.09
CA ASP A 52 13.85 -0.87 -9.41
C ASP A 52 12.75 -1.71 -10.06
N ASP A 53 13.03 -2.98 -10.32
CA ASP A 53 12.01 -3.96 -10.67
C ASP A 53 11.28 -4.45 -9.41
N LEU A 54 10.12 -3.87 -9.15
CA LEU A 54 9.33 -4.14 -7.94
C LEU A 54 8.59 -5.49 -7.96
N ARG A 55 8.77 -6.33 -8.99
CA ARG A 55 8.10 -7.64 -9.05
C ARG A 55 8.51 -8.55 -7.90
N THR A 56 9.81 -8.56 -7.56
CA THR A 56 10.31 -9.35 -6.42
C THR A 56 9.73 -8.83 -5.11
N ASP A 57 9.73 -7.51 -4.89
CA ASP A 57 9.13 -6.88 -3.72
C ASP A 57 7.64 -7.24 -3.58
N SER A 58 6.89 -7.17 -4.69
CA SER A 58 5.46 -7.53 -4.72
C SER A 58 5.22 -8.97 -4.29
N ARG A 59 6.04 -9.92 -4.77
CA ARG A 59 5.91 -11.34 -4.40
C ARG A 59 6.26 -11.59 -2.94
N VAL A 60 7.28 -10.90 -2.42
CA VAL A 60 7.63 -10.96 -1.00
C VAL A 60 6.51 -10.40 -0.12
N MET A 61 5.87 -9.30 -0.54
CA MET A 61 4.70 -8.74 0.17
C MET A 61 3.49 -9.68 0.16
N GLU A 62 3.22 -10.38 -0.94
CA GLU A 62 2.19 -11.43 -1.00
C GLU A 62 2.50 -12.57 -0.01
N PHE A 63 3.76 -12.99 0.06
CA PHE A 63 4.21 -14.01 1.01
C PHE A 63 4.04 -13.56 2.47
N TYR A 64 4.43 -12.33 2.81
CA TYR A 64 4.19 -11.77 4.15
C TYR A 64 2.70 -11.66 4.48
N SER A 65 1.85 -11.33 3.50
CA SER A 65 0.40 -11.34 3.68
C SER A 65 -0.13 -12.73 4.04
N MET A 66 0.41 -13.79 3.42
CA MET A 66 0.08 -15.17 3.75
C MET A 66 0.51 -15.55 5.17
N ILE A 67 1.74 -15.22 5.58
CA ILE A 67 2.23 -15.45 6.94
C ILE A 67 1.33 -14.75 7.96
N ASN A 68 1.03 -13.47 7.75
CA ASN A 68 0.16 -12.71 8.66
C ASN A 68 -1.25 -13.33 8.78
N LYS A 69 -1.79 -13.92 7.70
CA LYS A 69 -3.07 -14.64 7.74
C LYS A 69 -2.98 -15.93 8.57
N LEU A 70 -1.87 -16.65 8.51
CA LEU A 70 -1.66 -17.88 9.29
C LEU A 70 -1.45 -17.55 10.78
N LEU A 71 -0.56 -16.59 11.08
CA LEU A 71 -0.30 -16.16 12.46
C LEU A 71 -1.55 -15.63 13.17
N ARG A 72 -2.42 -14.90 12.47
CA ARG A 72 -3.69 -14.42 13.03
C ARG A 72 -4.70 -15.53 13.34
N ARG A 73 -4.60 -16.69 12.67
CA ARG A 73 -5.42 -17.86 12.98
C ARG A 73 -4.91 -18.59 14.22
N ASP A 74 -3.59 -18.68 14.36
CA ASP A 74 -2.95 -19.39 15.47
C ASP A 74 -2.89 -18.57 16.77
N ALA A 75 -2.89 -17.24 16.70
CA ALA A 75 -2.87 -16.35 17.89
C ALA A 75 -4.14 -16.42 18.77
N VAL A 76 -5.09 -17.30 18.45
CA VAL A 76 -6.32 -17.56 19.21
C VAL A 76 -6.37 -19.00 19.74
N ALA A 77 -5.24 -19.74 19.70
CA ALA A 77 -5.08 -21.05 20.32
C ALA A 77 -4.45 -20.97 21.72
#